data_AF-A0AAU6WWT0-F1
#
_entry.id   AF-A0AAU6WWT0-F1
#
_cell.length_a   1.000
_cell.length_b   1.000
_cell.length_c   1.000
_cell.angle_alpha   90.00
_cell.angle_beta   90.00
_cell.angle_gamma   90.00
#
_symmetry.space_group_name_H-M   'P 1'
#
loop_
_entity.id
_entity.type
_entity.pdbx_description
1 polymer ?
#
loop_
_entity_poly.entity_id
_entity_poly.type
_entity_poly.pdbx_seq_one_letter_code
_entity_poly.pdbx_strand_id
1 'polypeptide(L)'
;MDRAARNLPIYKKAEEIYKTVTIVTELFPEDNNYLQSIKSNILEDSMVILAKISGAEAVKLYDIKMENAAIIRKAARDIMVGGNNLEMFGFADAKYYKLIRNLIEEFRVLFVDWVAGFDPKHFIMDDWGLFNPPGITTDYVQRDDELDFLDEDQDDEV
;
A
#
# COMPACT_ATOMS: atom_id res chain seq x y z
N MET A 1 -12.03 -1.60 12.03
CA MET A 1 -10.74 -1.89 11.37
C MET A 1 -10.34 -3.27 11.82
N ASP A 2 -10.31 -4.22 10.89
CA ASP A 2 -10.13 -5.64 11.19
C ASP A 2 -8.82 -5.91 11.96
N ARG A 3 -8.90 -6.78 12.98
CA ARG A 3 -7.78 -7.14 13.85
C ARG A 3 -6.76 -8.02 13.12
N ALA A 4 -7.16 -8.72 12.07
CA ALA A 4 -6.28 -9.65 11.34
C ALA A 4 -5.17 -8.92 10.56
N ALA A 5 -5.54 -7.91 9.76
CA ALA A 5 -4.60 -7.13 8.96
C ALA A 5 -3.44 -6.52 9.79
N ARG A 6 -3.73 -6.06 11.00
CA ARG A 6 -2.73 -5.45 11.91
C ARG A 6 -1.64 -6.40 12.36
N ASN A 7 -1.88 -7.71 12.28
CA ASN A 7 -0.89 -8.71 12.67
C ASN A 7 0.10 -9.04 11.54
N LEU A 8 -0.21 -8.68 10.29
CA LEU A 8 0.61 -8.98 9.13
C LEU A 8 1.97 -8.28 9.22
N PRO A 9 3.06 -8.96 8.81
CA PRO A 9 4.39 -8.34 8.75
C PRO A 9 4.42 -7.05 7.92
N ILE A 10 3.76 -7.05 6.76
CA ILE A 10 3.70 -5.87 5.87
C ILE A 10 3.02 -4.68 6.53
N TYR A 11 1.93 -4.91 7.28
CA TYR A 11 1.21 -3.85 7.99
C TYR A 11 2.07 -3.24 9.10
N LYS A 12 2.72 -4.09 9.91
CA LYS A 12 3.62 -3.63 10.98
C LYS A 12 4.77 -2.80 10.43
N LYS A 13 5.34 -3.21 9.29
CA LYS A 13 6.39 -2.43 8.62
C LYS A 13 5.85 -1.11 8.06
N ALA A 14 4.63 -1.07 7.52
CA ALA A 14 3.97 0.18 7.13
C ALA A 14 3.74 1.11 8.32
N GLU A 15 3.37 0.59 9.49
CA GLU A 15 3.22 1.41 10.71
C GLU A 15 4.56 1.99 11.17
N GLU A 16 5.64 1.21 11.06
CA GLU A 16 6.99 1.68 11.35
C GLU A 16 7.42 2.80 10.39
N ILE A 17 7.12 2.67 9.09
CA ILE A 17 7.32 3.73 8.10
C ILE A 17 6.54 4.98 8.50
N TYR A 18 5.23 4.87 8.76
CA TYR A 18 4.38 6.00 9.13
C TYR A 18 4.91 6.75 10.37
N LYS A 19 5.27 6.01 11.42
CA LYS A 19 5.86 6.60 12.65
C LYS A 19 7.18 7.31 12.35
N THR A 20 8.05 6.68 11.55
CA THR A 20 9.34 7.26 11.20
C THR A 20 9.18 8.51 10.34
N VAL A 21 8.30 8.49 9.34
CA VAL A 21 7.96 9.67 8.52
C VAL A 21 7.43 10.80 9.40
N THR A 22 6.55 10.51 10.34
CA THR A 22 6.04 11.50 11.31
C THR A 22 7.18 12.16 12.08
N ILE A 23 8.03 11.37 12.74
CA ILE A 23 9.15 11.88 13.54
C ILE A 23 10.14 12.69 12.69
N VAL A 24 10.51 12.19 11.51
CA VAL A 24 11.50 12.88 10.64
C VAL A 24 10.95 14.20 10.11
N THR A 25 9.66 14.26 9.77
CA THR A 25 9.03 15.47 9.23
C THR A 25 8.68 16.51 10.30
N GLU A 26 8.69 16.15 11.58
CA GLU A 26 8.65 17.13 12.68
C GLU A 26 9.90 18.02 12.72
N LEU A 27 11.01 17.57 12.13
CA LEU A 27 12.24 18.35 12.05
C LEU A 27 12.24 19.38 10.91
N PHE A 28 11.19 19.41 10.08
CA PHE A 28 11.11 20.35 8.95
C PHE A 28 10.77 21.77 9.46
N PRO A 29 11.48 22.82 9.00
CA PRO A 29 11.19 24.20 9.39
C PRO A 29 9.74 24.60 9.07
N GLU A 30 9.02 25.14 10.04
CA GLU A 30 7.60 25.53 9.91
C GLU A 30 7.38 26.66 8.90
N ASP A 31 8.35 27.53 8.73
CA ASP A 31 8.33 28.67 7.79
C ASP A 31 8.71 28.29 6.35
N ASN A 32 9.11 27.04 6.11
CA ASN A 32 9.46 26.54 4.78
C ASN A 32 8.26 25.85 4.12
N ASN A 33 7.47 26.64 3.36
CA ASN A 33 6.27 26.17 2.66
C ASN A 33 6.52 24.95 1.76
N TYR A 34 7.68 24.86 1.13
CA TYR A 34 8.03 23.72 0.27
C TYR A 34 8.19 22.44 1.09
N LEU A 35 8.98 22.49 2.17
CA LEU A 35 9.17 21.34 3.06
C LEU A 35 7.87 20.94 3.76
N GLN A 36 7.01 21.89 4.14
CA GLN A 36 5.69 21.59 4.69
C GLN A 36 4.76 20.91 3.67
N SER A 37 4.86 21.28 2.39
CA SER A 37 4.13 20.59 1.31
C SER A 37 4.64 19.15 1.15
N ILE A 38 5.96 18.94 1.16
CA ILE A 38 6.55 17.59 1.11
C ILE A 38 6.12 16.76 2.31
N LYS A 39 6.15 17.32 3.53
CA LYS A 39 5.67 16.68 4.77
C LYS A 39 4.24 16.19 4.62
N SER A 40 3.35 17.04 4.12
CA SER A 40 1.94 16.69 3.92
C SER A 40 1.80 15.51 2.96
N ASN A 41 2.48 15.55 1.82
CA ASN A 41 2.43 14.49 0.81
C ASN A 41 2.92 13.14 1.36
N ILE A 42 4.09 13.10 2.01
CA ILE A 42 4.66 11.82 2.47
C ILE A 42 3.93 11.26 3.69
N LEU A 43 3.33 12.11 4.53
CA LEU A 43 2.43 11.68 5.59
C LEU A 43 1.16 11.06 5.01
N GLU A 44 0.54 11.71 4.04
CA GLU A 44 -0.62 11.17 3.33
C GLU A 44 -0.31 9.81 2.69
N ASP A 45 0.77 9.72 1.90
CA ASP A 45 1.18 8.48 1.25
C ASP A 45 1.41 7.34 2.27
N SER A 46 2.03 7.64 3.42
CA SER A 46 2.26 6.62 4.46
C SER A 46 0.97 6.14 5.14
N MET A 47 -0.03 7.02 5.31
CA MET A 47 -1.37 6.63 5.76
C MET A 47 -2.12 5.83 4.70
N VAL A 48 -1.99 6.20 3.42
CA VAL A 48 -2.60 5.49 2.29
C VAL A 48 -2.12 4.03 2.25
N ILE A 49 -0.83 3.77 2.48
CA ILE A 49 -0.30 2.40 2.54
C ILE A 49 -1.06 1.57 3.60
N LEU A 50 -1.21 2.10 4.81
CA LEU A 50 -1.92 1.41 5.91
C LEU A 50 -3.39 1.14 5.57
N ALA A 51 -4.07 2.15 5.02
CA ALA A 51 -5.48 2.04 4.64
C ALA A 51 -5.69 1.01 3.54
N LYS A 52 -4.82 0.97 2.53
CA LYS A 52 -4.92 0.07 1.39
C LYS A 52 -4.55 -1.37 1.71
N ILE A 53 -3.61 -1.60 2.64
CA ILE A 53 -3.38 -2.94 3.19
C ILE A 53 -4.66 -3.42 3.90
N SER A 54 -5.24 -2.57 4.76
CA SER A 54 -6.48 -2.93 5.48
C SER A 54 -7.64 -3.20 4.54
N GLY A 55 -7.78 -2.42 3.46
CA GLY A 55 -8.84 -2.59 2.46
C GLY A 55 -8.67 -3.87 1.65
N ALA A 56 -7.43 -4.21 1.27
CA ALA A 56 -7.14 -5.47 0.56
C ALA A 56 -7.41 -6.70 1.44
N GLU A 57 -7.08 -6.66 2.73
CA GLU A 57 -7.31 -7.78 3.66
C GLU A 57 -8.79 -7.97 4.02
N ALA A 58 -9.62 -6.95 3.83
CA ALA A 58 -11.06 -7.02 4.12
C ALA A 58 -11.88 -7.69 3.01
N VAL A 59 -11.25 -8.12 1.91
CA VAL A 59 -11.90 -8.75 0.77
C VAL A 59 -11.13 -9.99 0.31
N LYS A 60 -11.81 -10.91 -0.39
CA LYS A 60 -11.17 -12.05 -1.06
C LYS A 60 -10.72 -11.72 -2.49
N LEU A 61 -11.32 -10.69 -3.09
CA LEU A 61 -11.23 -10.33 -4.51
C LEU A 61 -9.82 -9.91 -4.95
N TYR A 62 -9.22 -10.71 -5.83
CA TYR A 62 -7.90 -10.55 -6.44
C TYR A 62 -7.76 -9.22 -7.17
N ASP A 63 -8.74 -8.86 -7.99
CA ASP A 63 -8.77 -7.63 -8.77
C ASP A 63 -8.70 -6.40 -7.84
N ILE A 64 -9.53 -6.36 -6.80
CA ILE A 64 -9.50 -5.31 -5.77
C ILE A 64 -8.18 -5.34 -4.99
N LYS A 65 -7.67 -6.52 -4.61
CA LYS A 65 -6.38 -6.63 -3.91
C LYS A 65 -5.23 -6.10 -4.76
N MET A 66 -5.23 -6.38 -6.06
CA MET A 66 -4.23 -5.90 -7.01
C MET A 66 -4.33 -4.38 -7.24
N GLU A 67 -5.55 -3.82 -7.30
CA GLU A 67 -5.74 -2.36 -7.34
C GLU A 67 -5.13 -1.70 -6.09
N ASN A 68 -5.45 -2.22 -4.89
CA ASN A 68 -4.88 -1.72 -3.65
C ASN A 68 -3.34 -1.85 -3.64
N ALA A 69 -2.80 -2.96 -4.13
CA ALA A 69 -1.35 -3.17 -4.25
C ALA A 69 -0.69 -2.14 -5.19
N ALA A 70 -1.34 -1.77 -6.30
CA ALA A 70 -0.85 -0.74 -7.21
C ALA A 70 -0.77 0.64 -6.52
N ILE A 71 -1.80 1.00 -5.76
CA ILE A 71 -1.84 2.26 -4.98
C ILE A 71 -0.75 2.28 -3.90
N ILE A 72 -0.57 1.17 -3.17
CA ILE A 72 0.49 1.01 -2.17
C ILE A 72 1.87 1.24 -2.81
N ARG A 73 2.12 0.62 -3.96
CA ARG A 73 3.40 0.75 -4.68
C ARG A 73 3.65 2.19 -5.15
N LYS A 74 2.61 2.89 -5.62
CA LYS A 74 2.69 4.32 -5.96
C LYS A 74 3.06 5.14 -4.72
N ALA A 75 2.32 5.00 -3.63
CA ALA A 75 2.57 5.75 -2.39
C ALA A 75 3.99 5.52 -1.85
N ALA A 76 4.47 4.27 -1.85
CA ALA A 76 5.84 3.95 -1.45
C ALA A 76 6.90 4.63 -2.35
N ARG A 77 6.64 4.76 -3.66
CA ARG A 77 7.53 5.47 -4.59
C ARG A 77 7.54 6.97 -4.34
N ASP A 78 6.39 7.56 -4.06
CA ASP A 78 6.27 8.98 -3.80
C ASP A 78 6.97 9.36 -2.50
N ILE A 79 6.89 8.51 -1.47
CA ILE A 79 7.74 8.63 -0.27
C ILE A 79 9.23 8.58 -0.64
N MET A 80 9.69 7.66 -1.50
CA MET A 80 11.11 7.64 -1.88
C MET A 80 11.56 8.92 -2.60
N VAL A 81 10.71 9.47 -3.48
CA VAL A 81 11.01 10.65 -4.30
C VAL A 81 10.94 11.95 -3.48
N GLY A 82 10.01 12.05 -2.52
CA GLY A 82 9.85 13.24 -1.66
C GLY A 82 11.14 13.66 -0.95
N GLY A 83 12.03 12.69 -0.68
CA GLY A 83 13.31 12.91 -0.03
C GLY A 83 14.44 13.46 -0.90
N ASN A 84 14.26 13.51 -2.23
CA ASN A 84 15.37 13.80 -3.15
C ASN A 84 15.87 15.24 -3.05
N ASN A 85 14.98 16.19 -2.76
CA ASN A 85 15.31 17.61 -2.77
C ASN A 85 15.47 18.20 -1.36
N LEU A 86 15.42 17.38 -0.29
CA LEU A 86 15.41 17.88 1.08
C LEU A 86 16.65 18.74 1.42
N GLU A 87 17.85 18.28 1.05
CA GLU A 87 19.09 19.04 1.26
C GLU A 87 19.09 20.35 0.46
N MET A 88 18.63 20.29 -0.78
CA MET A 88 18.53 21.47 -1.67
C MET A 88 17.61 22.55 -1.09
N PHE A 89 16.58 22.16 -0.36
CA PHE A 89 15.63 23.07 0.28
C PHE A 89 15.93 23.35 1.76
N GLY A 90 17.15 23.07 2.21
CA GLY A 90 17.66 23.52 3.52
C GLY A 90 17.43 22.56 4.69
N PHE A 91 17.03 21.31 4.43
CA PHE A 91 16.96 20.30 5.49
C PHE A 91 18.33 19.66 5.73
N ALA A 92 19.05 20.18 6.74
CA ALA A 92 20.41 19.76 7.07
C ALA A 92 20.53 18.29 7.55
N ASP A 93 19.43 17.73 8.05
CA ASP A 93 19.38 16.38 8.58
C ASP A 93 18.81 15.34 7.61
N ALA A 94 18.96 15.56 6.30
CA ALA A 94 18.51 14.65 5.25
C ALA A 94 19.07 13.22 5.37
N LYS A 95 20.14 13.02 6.17
CA LYS A 95 20.60 11.69 6.61
C LYS A 95 19.48 10.87 7.27
N TYR A 96 18.54 11.48 8.01
CA TYR A 96 17.42 10.77 8.61
C TYR A 96 16.43 10.26 7.55
N TYR A 97 16.39 10.88 6.37
CA TYR A 97 15.60 10.35 5.26
C TYR A 97 16.14 9.01 4.73
N LYS A 98 17.43 8.72 4.94
CA LYS A 98 17.99 7.40 4.61
C LYS A 98 17.33 6.29 5.44
N LEU A 99 16.91 6.58 6.68
CA LEU A 99 16.17 5.62 7.50
C LEU A 99 14.83 5.27 6.85
N ILE A 100 14.07 6.27 6.38
CA ILE A 100 12.80 6.06 5.67
C ILE A 100 13.02 5.22 4.41
N ARG A 101 14.06 5.53 3.61
CA ARG A 101 14.37 4.76 2.39
C ARG A 101 14.69 3.30 2.70
N ASN A 102 15.47 3.03 3.75
CA ASN A 102 15.76 1.65 4.16
C ASN A 102 14.50 0.91 4.59
N LEU A 103 13.61 1.55 5.36
CA LEU A 103 12.34 0.96 5.75
C LEU A 103 11.43 0.66 4.54
N ILE A 104 11.42 1.52 3.52
CA ILE A 104 10.69 1.27 2.27
C ILE A 104 11.28 0.06 1.51
N GLU A 105 12.61 -0.12 1.50
CA GLU A 105 13.22 -1.29 0.87
C GLU A 105 12.93 -2.59 1.63
N GLU A 106 12.92 -2.56 2.96
CA GLU A 106 12.47 -3.70 3.77
C GLU A 106 10.99 -4.01 3.54
N PHE A 107 10.15 -2.97 3.49
CA PHE A 107 8.74 -3.07 3.14
C PHE A 107 8.54 -3.70 1.76
N ARG A 108 9.36 -3.34 0.77
CA ARG A 108 9.28 -3.88 -0.59
C ARG A 108 9.41 -5.40 -0.62
N VAL A 109 10.27 -5.98 0.22
CA VAL A 109 10.41 -7.44 0.32
C VAL A 109 9.10 -8.06 0.84
N LEU A 110 8.56 -7.53 1.94
CA LEU A 110 7.29 -7.99 2.50
C LEU A 110 6.11 -7.78 1.55
N PHE A 111 6.13 -6.71 0.77
CA PHE A 111 5.12 -6.41 -0.24
C PHE A 111 5.09 -7.46 -1.36
N VAL A 112 6.26 -7.90 -1.84
CA VAL A 112 6.33 -8.95 -2.87
C VAL A 112 5.75 -10.25 -2.33
N ASP A 113 6.13 -10.65 -1.12
CA ASP A 113 5.62 -11.87 -0.49
C ASP A 113 4.10 -11.80 -0.24
N TRP A 114 3.60 -10.63 0.15
CA TRP A 114 2.18 -10.39 0.39
C TRP A 114 1.34 -10.51 -0.89
N VAL A 115 1.76 -9.86 -1.99
CA VAL A 115 1.07 -9.94 -3.29
C VAL A 115 1.12 -11.36 -3.86
N ALA A 116 2.20 -12.10 -3.64
CA ALA A 116 2.32 -13.50 -4.06
C ALA A 116 1.31 -14.43 -3.36
N GLY A 117 0.72 -14.01 -2.24
CA GLY A 117 -0.32 -14.75 -1.53
C GLY A 117 -1.74 -14.52 -2.04
N PHE A 118 -1.96 -13.66 -3.04
CA PHE A 118 -3.31 -13.43 -3.57
C PHE A 118 -3.77 -14.61 -4.42
N ASP A 119 -5.03 -15.03 -4.23
CA ASP A 119 -5.62 -16.12 -5.00
C ASP A 119 -6.18 -15.60 -6.33
N PRO A 120 -5.59 -15.93 -7.49
CA PRO A 120 -6.06 -15.46 -8.79
C PRO A 120 -7.41 -16.05 -9.22
N LYS A 121 -7.98 -17.01 -8.47
CA LYS A 121 -9.31 -17.56 -8.75
C LYS A 121 -10.44 -16.75 -8.14
N HIS A 122 -10.18 -16.04 -7.05
CA HIS A 122 -11.18 -15.20 -6.40
C HIS A 122 -11.20 -13.82 -7.04
N PHE A 123 -11.71 -13.66 -8.24
CA PHE A 123 -11.73 -12.36 -8.93
C PHE A 123 -13.12 -12.05 -9.46
N ILE A 124 -13.38 -10.76 -9.67
CA ILE A 124 -14.42 -10.29 -10.60
C ILE A 124 -13.70 -9.73 -11.82
N MET A 125 -14.21 -10.00 -13.01
CA MET A 125 -13.63 -9.51 -14.25
C MET A 125 -13.59 -7.98 -14.27
N ASP A 126 -12.38 -7.42 -14.44
CA ASP A 126 -12.11 -6.00 -14.57
C ASP A 126 -12.22 -5.58 -16.06
N ASP A 127 -13.21 -4.75 -16.36
CA ASP A 127 -13.47 -4.21 -17.70
C ASP A 127 -12.32 -3.35 -18.24
N TRP A 128 -11.47 -2.79 -17.37
CA TRP A 128 -10.28 -2.02 -17.76
C TRP A 128 -9.09 -2.93 -18.06
N GLY A 129 -9.14 -4.20 -17.64
CA GLY A 129 -8.13 -5.23 -17.87
C GLY A 129 -6.82 -5.02 -17.14
N LEU A 130 -6.75 -4.12 -16.16
CA LEU A 130 -5.51 -3.80 -15.44
C LEU A 130 -5.23 -4.80 -14.32
N PHE A 131 -6.29 -5.32 -13.70
CA PHE A 131 -6.18 -6.17 -12.51
C PHE A 131 -6.77 -7.57 -12.70
N ASN A 132 -7.09 -7.93 -13.94
CA ASN A 132 -7.45 -9.29 -14.31
C ASN A 132 -6.30 -10.27 -14.02
N PRO A 133 -6.61 -11.49 -13.55
CA PRO A 133 -5.60 -12.54 -13.40
C PRO A 133 -4.88 -12.84 -14.73
N PRO A 134 -3.63 -13.36 -14.68
CA PRO A 134 -2.89 -13.71 -15.88
C PRO A 134 -3.67 -14.66 -16.81
N GLY A 135 -3.87 -14.24 -18.06
CA GLY A 135 -4.59 -15.00 -19.07
C GLY A 135 -6.08 -14.66 -19.19
N ILE A 136 -6.63 -13.80 -18.33
CA ILE A 136 -7.99 -13.28 -18.43
C ILE A 136 -7.97 -11.95 -19.21
N THR A 137 -8.69 -11.92 -20.32
CA THR A 137 -8.85 -10.75 -21.19
C THR A 137 -10.16 -10.01 -20.91
N THR A 138 -10.31 -8.80 -21.42
CA THR A 138 -11.51 -7.97 -21.19
C THR A 138 -12.78 -8.48 -21.89
N ASP A 139 -12.66 -9.43 -22.81
CA ASP A 139 -13.76 -10.15 -23.45
C ASP A 139 -14.10 -11.48 -22.74
N TYR A 140 -13.44 -11.78 -21.61
CA TYR A 140 -13.72 -12.96 -20.82
C TYR A 140 -15.13 -12.90 -20.23
N VAL A 141 -15.94 -13.91 -20.54
CA VAL A 141 -17.26 -14.09 -19.92
C VAL A 141 -17.09 -14.99 -18.71
N GLN A 142 -17.06 -14.38 -17.52
CA GLN A 142 -16.97 -15.09 -16.25
C GLN A 142 -18.21 -15.97 -16.04
N ARG A 143 -17.98 -17.22 -15.64
CA ARG A 143 -19.05 -18.17 -15.37
C ARG A 143 -19.54 -18.05 -13.93
N ASP A 144 -20.80 -18.41 -13.70
CA ASP A 144 -21.41 -18.37 -12.37
C ASP A 144 -20.64 -19.24 -11.35
N ASP A 145 -20.15 -20.42 -11.76
CA ASP A 145 -19.39 -21.34 -10.89
C ASP A 145 -18.04 -20.77 -10.44
N GLU A 146 -17.53 -19.73 -11.10
CA GLU A 146 -16.29 -19.05 -10.69
C GLU A 146 -16.52 -18.05 -9.56
N LEU A 147 -17.79 -17.78 -9.22
CA LEU A 147 -18.20 -16.84 -8.18
C LEU A 147 -18.64 -17.54 -6.88
N ASP A 148 -18.61 -18.87 -6.82
CA ASP A 148 -19.02 -19.68 -5.67
C ASP A 148 -18.33 -19.23 -4.35
N PHE A 149 -17.10 -18.70 -4.43
CA PHE A 149 -16.34 -18.18 -3.28
C PHE A 149 -16.99 -16.99 -2.56
N LEU A 150 -17.94 -16.31 -3.20
CA LEU A 150 -18.70 -15.21 -2.61
C LEU A 150 -19.78 -15.72 -1.63
N ASP A 151 -20.26 -16.93 -1.85
CA ASP A 151 -21.31 -17.54 -1.02
C ASP A 151 -20.71 -18.26 0.21
N GLU A 152 -19.42 -18.60 0.18
CA GLU A 152 -18.69 -19.23 1.30
C GLU A 152 -18.64 -18.36 2.58
N ASP A 153 -18.98 -17.07 2.51
CA ASP A 153 -18.96 -16.14 3.63
C ASP A 153 -20.24 -16.14 4.50
N GLN A 154 -21.25 -16.99 4.20
CA GLN A 154 -22.49 -17.05 5.00
C GLN A 154 -22.46 -18.03 6.18
N ASP A 155 -21.45 -18.91 6.31
CA ASP A 155 -21.46 -20.00 7.29
C ASP A 155 -20.58 -19.79 8.54
N ASP A 156 -19.88 -18.66 8.65
CA ASP A 156 -18.95 -18.38 9.78
C ASP A 156 -19.55 -17.48 10.91
N GLU A 157 -20.88 -17.34 10.99
CA GLU A 157 -21.56 -16.85 12.20
C GLU A 157 -22.07 -18.01 13.07
N VAL A 158 -21.18 -18.60 13.90
CA VAL A 158 -21.55 -19.32 15.13
C VAL A 158 -20.58 -19.02 16.28
#